data_AF-A0A1H9PZD9-F1
#
_entry.id   AF-A0A1H9PZD9-F1
#
_cell.length_a   1.000
_cell.length_b   1.000
_cell.length_c   1.000
_cell.angle_alpha   90.00
_cell.angle_beta   90.00
_cell.angle_gamma   90.00
#
_symmetry.space_group_name_H-M   'P 1'
#
loop_
_entity.id
_entity.type
_entity.pdbx_description
1 polymer ?
#
loop_
_entity_poly.entity_id
_entity_poly.type
_entity_poly.pdbx_seq_one_letter_code
_entity_poly.pdbx_strand_id
1 'polypeptide(L)'
;MIVVDRTPRLGLGTYERGDDWDHTDTVEAVDERAIVHGPIADRPAEGEYDDELYHATDQGLTWRWDAASGDWKHFSGLGCADHPVPGTSHFEAARLVHARTEETPVWNVEAHGIEGDGETEVGQAVHELLETVDGAGGGIVYFPPGRYLLERTPLVGDDTMLLGAGRATVFDGPRPDGEEGRALLSNRGYDATGYAGASNWGVRNVRIDAPDATGIMPAHAENVRLENIYGDRVHYHHIDVVSSKNVVVNGYWATRGGEGESDAPVQFDVQRPGTAWNSVWDGRGDSLVADDGTPTRNCTLSNFEIDPTNGPEYGVHLHRGRTESITIEDGYITGCQYTAIRTDPDEPVADLRIDGVSCIENARGITTGHAESGRRELTISDVTIRTDDDGLAAGSGLYASGFDGAVLSNVIVDGEFTNAIIFDDMVDLQLSTVTAKGANHQGFRFREHVDATLTTARASNCGTVGLYVGSDSSVAYGGVSFDDVGTTVVVDGATREWVTSSES
;
A
#
# COMPACT_ATOMS: atom_id res chain seq x y z
N MET A 1 6.54 -6.04 98.67
CA MET A 1 7.58 -6.68 97.85
C MET A 1 6.84 -7.61 96.91
N ILE A 2 6.54 -7.15 95.70
CA ILE A 2 5.76 -7.90 94.71
C ILE A 2 6.77 -8.72 93.91
N VAL A 3 6.62 -10.03 93.93
CA VAL A 3 7.41 -10.95 93.11
C VAL A 3 6.90 -10.78 91.68
N VAL A 4 7.73 -10.22 90.81
CA VAL A 4 7.43 -10.09 89.38
C VAL A 4 7.53 -11.48 88.77
N ASP A 5 6.41 -11.94 88.22
CA ASP A 5 6.31 -13.22 87.54
C ASP A 5 7.24 -13.22 86.32
N ARG A 6 8.18 -14.18 86.28
CA ARG A 6 9.08 -14.34 85.13
C ARG A 6 8.25 -14.90 84.00
N THR A 7 8.13 -14.23 82.87
CA THR A 7 7.53 -14.76 81.63
C THR A 7 8.58 -15.58 80.87
N PRO A 8 8.70 -16.91 81.08
CA PRO A 8 9.75 -17.72 80.45
C PRO A 8 9.36 -18.10 79.00
N ARG A 9 8.15 -17.68 78.57
CA ARG A 9 7.48 -18.17 77.36
C ARG A 9 8.11 -17.63 76.06
N LEU A 10 8.84 -16.52 76.12
CA LEU A 10 9.42 -15.88 74.94
C LEU A 10 10.95 -16.02 74.84
N GLY A 11 11.63 -16.67 75.79
CA GLY A 11 13.09 -16.80 75.75
C GLY A 11 13.85 -15.47 75.78
N LEU A 12 13.18 -14.37 76.10
CA LEU A 12 13.78 -13.06 76.29
C LEU A 12 14.56 -13.10 77.61
N GLY A 13 15.89 -13.14 77.52
CA GLY A 13 16.77 -13.13 78.69
C GLY A 13 16.60 -11.86 79.54
N THR A 14 17.08 -11.89 80.79
CA THR A 14 17.22 -10.67 81.59
C THR A 14 18.32 -9.81 81.00
N TYR A 15 17.95 -8.70 80.35
CA TYR A 15 18.90 -7.71 79.84
C TYR A 15 19.66 -7.05 81.00
N GLU A 16 20.98 -6.88 80.86
CA GLU A 16 21.80 -6.22 81.88
C GLU A 16 21.79 -4.71 81.69
N ARG A 17 22.01 -3.96 82.78
CA ARG A 17 21.99 -2.50 82.75
C ARG A 17 23.21 -1.98 81.96
N GLY A 18 23.00 -1.63 80.69
CA GLY A 18 24.04 -1.15 79.79
C GLY A 18 23.95 -1.73 78.38
N ASP A 19 23.08 -2.73 78.15
CA ASP A 19 22.80 -3.24 76.82
C ASP A 19 22.06 -2.18 75.99
N ASP A 20 22.51 -1.95 74.76
CA ASP A 20 21.90 -1.04 73.78
C ASP A 20 20.65 -1.72 73.22
N TRP A 21 19.62 -1.82 74.05
CA TRP A 21 18.35 -2.46 73.73
C TRP A 21 17.50 -1.49 72.93
N ASP A 22 17.22 -1.84 71.68
CA ASP A 22 16.19 -1.19 70.92
C ASP A 22 14.85 -1.86 71.21
N HIS A 23 13.86 -1.06 71.60
CA HIS A 23 12.49 -1.52 71.82
C HIS A 23 11.89 -2.28 70.64
N THR A 24 12.43 -2.05 69.44
CA THR A 24 12.10 -2.75 68.20
C THR A 24 12.41 -4.26 68.28
N ASP A 25 13.51 -4.68 68.91
CA ASP A 25 13.92 -6.09 69.01
C ASP A 25 12.90 -6.97 69.74
N THR A 26 12.22 -6.42 70.75
CA THR A 26 11.21 -7.16 71.52
C THR A 26 9.88 -7.20 70.81
N VAL A 27 9.56 -6.17 70.03
CA VAL A 27 8.37 -6.18 69.17
C VAL A 27 8.55 -7.19 68.05
N GLU A 28 9.70 -7.19 67.38
CA GLU A 28 10.03 -8.14 66.31
C GLU A 28 10.06 -9.59 66.84
N ALA A 29 10.69 -9.84 67.99
CA ALA A 29 10.73 -11.19 68.58
C ALA A 29 9.35 -11.70 69.04
N VAL A 30 8.43 -10.80 69.40
CA VAL A 30 7.04 -11.14 69.70
C VAL A 30 6.27 -11.39 68.40
N ASP A 31 6.46 -10.56 67.37
CA ASP A 31 5.78 -10.68 66.08
C ASP A 31 6.15 -11.99 65.36
N GLU A 32 7.45 -12.33 65.32
CA GLU A 32 7.95 -13.59 64.75
C GLU A 32 7.42 -14.86 65.43
N ARG A 33 7.01 -14.76 66.71
CA ARG A 33 6.57 -15.91 67.51
C ARG A 33 5.06 -15.94 67.75
N ALA A 34 4.37 -14.82 67.64
CA ALA A 34 2.93 -14.72 67.88
C ALA A 34 2.12 -14.85 66.58
N ILE A 35 2.75 -14.65 65.42
CA ILE A 35 2.10 -14.76 64.12
C ILE A 35 2.73 -15.90 63.32
N VAL A 36 1.92 -16.88 62.94
CA VAL A 36 2.33 -17.92 62.00
C VAL A 36 2.30 -17.32 60.59
N HIS A 37 3.35 -17.52 59.81
CA HIS A 37 3.49 -16.96 58.47
C HIS A 37 3.59 -18.06 57.41
N GLY A 38 2.93 -17.88 56.27
CA GLY A 38 3.04 -18.78 55.12
C GLY A 38 2.04 -18.46 54.02
N PRO A 39 2.08 -19.16 52.87
CA PRO A 39 1.03 -19.08 51.85
C PRO A 39 -0.35 -19.38 52.42
N ILE A 40 -1.44 -18.82 51.87
CA ILE A 40 -2.80 -19.11 52.36
C ILE A 40 -3.15 -20.61 52.32
N ALA A 41 -2.56 -21.33 51.36
CA ALA A 41 -2.75 -22.77 51.20
C ALA A 41 -2.21 -23.59 52.38
N ASP A 42 -1.24 -23.03 53.11
CA ASP A 42 -0.59 -23.65 54.25
C ASP A 42 -1.24 -23.24 55.58
N ARG A 43 -2.29 -22.40 55.55
CA ARG A 43 -3.02 -22.00 56.76
C ARG A 43 -3.62 -23.23 57.45
N PRO A 44 -3.35 -23.47 58.75
CA PRO A 44 -3.94 -24.56 59.49
C PRO A 44 -5.46 -24.55 59.43
N ALA A 45 -6.10 -25.73 59.43
CA ALA A 45 -7.55 -25.82 59.48
C ALA A 45 -8.13 -25.31 60.82
N GLU A 46 -7.35 -25.39 61.90
CA GLU A 46 -7.70 -24.96 63.25
C GLU A 46 -6.53 -24.21 63.89
N GLY A 47 -6.83 -23.25 64.78
CA GLY A 47 -5.82 -22.60 65.62
C GLY A 47 -5.59 -23.35 66.93
N GLU A 48 -4.37 -23.29 67.46
CA GLU A 48 -3.95 -23.88 68.73
C GLU A 48 -4.55 -23.16 69.95
N TYR A 49 -4.85 -21.87 69.83
CA TYR A 49 -5.45 -21.06 70.89
C TYR A 49 -6.27 -19.89 70.33
N ASP A 50 -7.21 -19.39 71.13
CA ASP A 50 -8.03 -18.23 70.76
C ASP A 50 -7.15 -17.00 70.51
N ASP A 51 -7.51 -16.21 69.50
CA ASP A 51 -6.74 -15.07 68.99
C ASP A 51 -5.36 -15.42 68.37
N GLU A 52 -5.08 -16.69 68.05
CA GLU A 52 -3.90 -17.02 67.23
C GLU A 52 -3.96 -16.31 65.88
N LEU A 53 -2.82 -15.78 65.41
CA LEU A 53 -2.73 -15.04 64.15
C LEU A 53 -2.01 -15.85 63.07
N TYR A 54 -2.57 -15.87 61.86
CA TYR A 54 -1.92 -16.40 60.66
C TYR A 54 -1.83 -15.31 59.59
N HIS A 55 -0.62 -14.96 59.17
CA HIS A 55 -0.37 -14.03 58.09
C HIS A 55 -0.09 -14.78 56.77
N ALA A 56 -1.05 -14.71 55.86
CA ALA A 56 -0.97 -15.26 54.51
C ALA A 56 -0.07 -14.37 53.63
N THR A 57 1.21 -14.72 53.51
CA THR A 57 2.25 -13.86 52.89
C THR A 57 2.04 -13.63 51.40
N ASP A 58 1.38 -14.58 50.71
CA ASP A 58 1.04 -14.51 49.28
C ASP A 58 -0.19 -13.63 49.00
N GLN A 59 -1.01 -13.36 50.02
CA GLN A 59 -2.21 -12.52 49.91
C GLN A 59 -2.10 -11.21 50.68
N GLY A 60 -1.11 -11.06 51.57
CA GLY A 60 -1.01 -9.92 52.48
C GLY A 60 -2.18 -9.81 53.47
N LEU A 61 -2.80 -10.95 53.82
CA LEU A 61 -3.97 -11.02 54.70
C LEU A 61 -3.60 -11.64 56.05
N THR A 62 -4.09 -11.06 57.14
CA THR A 62 -3.97 -11.65 58.47
C THR A 62 -5.32 -12.19 58.93
N TRP A 63 -5.29 -13.43 59.40
CA TRP A 63 -6.41 -14.15 59.98
C TRP A 63 -6.20 -14.32 61.47
N ARG A 64 -7.30 -14.34 62.22
CA ARG A 64 -7.33 -14.57 63.65
C ARG A 64 -8.25 -15.75 63.97
N TRP A 65 -7.75 -16.73 64.69
CA TRP A 65 -8.56 -17.85 65.14
C TRP A 65 -9.57 -17.40 66.19
N ASP A 66 -10.85 -17.68 65.98
CA ASP A 66 -11.93 -17.44 66.94
C ASP A 66 -12.42 -18.80 67.45
N ALA A 67 -11.95 -19.17 68.65
CA ALA A 67 -12.22 -20.46 69.26
C ALA A 67 -13.71 -20.66 69.58
N ALA A 68 -14.49 -19.58 69.77
CA ALA A 68 -15.93 -19.68 69.97
C ALA A 68 -16.68 -20.05 68.68
N SER A 69 -16.17 -19.58 67.53
CA SER A 69 -16.71 -19.93 66.22
C SER A 69 -16.15 -21.22 65.63
N GLY A 70 -14.97 -21.67 66.10
CA GLY A 70 -14.24 -22.81 65.54
C GLY A 70 -13.75 -22.53 64.11
N ASP A 71 -13.42 -21.28 63.80
CA ASP A 71 -13.08 -20.83 62.45
C ASP A 71 -12.11 -19.62 62.46
N TRP A 72 -11.38 -19.46 61.37
CA TRP A 72 -10.49 -18.32 61.15
C TRP A 72 -11.29 -17.11 60.67
N LYS A 73 -11.22 -16.00 61.41
CA LYS A 73 -11.82 -14.73 61.03
C LYS A 73 -10.79 -13.81 60.40
N HIS A 74 -11.19 -13.10 59.34
CA HIS A 74 -10.37 -12.04 58.79
C HIS A 74 -10.11 -10.98 59.88
N PHE A 75 -8.85 -10.61 60.06
CA PHE A 75 -8.42 -9.66 61.10
C PHE A 75 -7.91 -8.36 60.49
N SER A 76 -7.01 -8.45 59.50
CA SER A 76 -6.45 -7.28 58.83
C SER A 76 -5.88 -7.63 57.44
N GLY A 77 -5.46 -6.61 56.69
CA GLY A 77 -5.02 -6.74 55.30
C GLY A 77 -6.16 -6.55 54.29
N LEU A 78 -5.77 -6.37 53.03
CA LEU A 78 -6.67 -6.15 51.90
C LEU A 78 -6.39 -7.24 50.85
N GLY A 79 -7.42 -7.74 50.18
CA GLY A 79 -7.30 -8.86 49.22
C GLY A 79 -8.31 -10.01 49.41
N CYS A 80 -9.26 -9.89 50.34
CA CYS A 80 -10.39 -10.82 50.46
C CYS A 80 -11.65 -10.25 49.80
N ALA A 81 -12.68 -11.08 49.61
CA ALA A 81 -13.93 -10.68 48.95
C ALA A 81 -14.62 -9.48 49.63
N ASP A 82 -14.54 -9.40 50.97
CA ASP A 82 -15.19 -8.35 51.75
C ASP A 82 -14.31 -7.08 51.90
N HIS A 83 -13.00 -7.18 51.62
CA HIS A 83 -12.04 -6.08 51.73
C HIS A 83 -11.00 -6.15 50.58
N PRO A 84 -11.38 -5.83 49.33
CA PRO A 84 -10.46 -5.87 48.19
C PRO A 84 -9.36 -4.81 48.32
N VAL A 85 -8.18 -5.05 47.75
CA VAL A 85 -7.13 -4.03 47.68
C VAL A 85 -7.63 -2.86 46.82
N PRO A 86 -7.68 -1.62 47.35
CA PRO A 86 -8.04 -0.44 46.57
C PRO A 86 -7.09 -0.31 45.37
N GLY A 87 -7.64 -0.43 44.17
CA GLY A 87 -6.88 -0.34 42.92
C GLY A 87 -6.60 -1.68 42.21
N THR A 88 -6.95 -2.83 42.79
CA THR A 88 -6.90 -4.12 42.07
C THR A 88 -8.30 -4.71 41.90
N SER A 89 -8.75 -4.86 40.67
CA SER A 89 -10.00 -5.55 40.35
C SER A 89 -9.75 -7.06 40.28
N HIS A 90 -10.49 -7.85 41.06
CA HIS A 90 -10.57 -9.29 40.87
C HIS A 90 -11.64 -9.60 39.81
N PHE A 91 -11.24 -10.24 38.72
CA PHE A 91 -12.15 -10.72 37.68
C PHE A 91 -12.21 -12.25 37.73
N GLU A 92 -13.39 -12.83 37.92
CA GLU A 92 -13.57 -14.30 37.91
C GLU A 92 -13.38 -14.91 36.51
N ALA A 93 -13.48 -14.09 35.48
CA ALA A 93 -13.08 -14.41 34.11
C ALA A 93 -12.70 -13.12 33.38
N ALA A 94 -11.52 -13.10 32.76
CA ALA A 94 -11.11 -12.02 31.86
C ALA A 94 -11.56 -12.36 30.43
N ARG A 95 -12.36 -11.49 29.82
CA ARG A 95 -12.55 -11.50 28.37
C ARG A 95 -11.39 -10.69 27.79
N LEU A 96 -10.46 -11.37 27.13
CA LEU A 96 -9.33 -10.73 26.43
C LEU A 96 -9.86 -9.73 25.41
N VAL A 97 -9.75 -8.45 25.73
CA VAL A 97 -9.62 -7.38 24.74
C VAL A 97 -8.12 -7.16 24.54
N HIS A 98 -7.71 -7.16 23.27
CA HIS A 98 -6.35 -7.04 22.78
C HIS A 98 -5.43 -6.18 23.67
N ALA A 99 -4.63 -6.81 24.51
CA ALA A 99 -3.58 -6.17 25.30
C ALA A 99 -2.28 -6.22 24.49
N ARG A 100 -1.72 -5.06 24.17
CA ARG A 100 -0.47 -4.89 23.40
C ARG A 100 0.72 -4.89 24.37
N THR A 101 1.74 -5.71 24.11
CA THR A 101 3.02 -5.80 24.88
C THR A 101 4.19 -5.24 24.05
N GLU A 102 5.42 -5.14 24.61
CA GLU A 102 6.62 -4.60 23.93
C GLU A 102 6.98 -5.26 22.58
N GLU A 103 6.51 -6.48 22.32
CA GLU A 103 6.59 -7.18 21.03
C GLU A 103 5.43 -6.82 20.08
N THR A 104 4.76 -5.70 20.34
CA THR A 104 3.64 -5.20 19.55
C THR A 104 3.59 -3.67 19.67
N PRO A 105 3.64 -2.92 18.55
CA PRO A 105 3.14 -3.34 17.24
C PRO A 105 4.20 -3.47 16.15
N VAL A 106 5.50 -3.50 16.48
CA VAL A 106 6.58 -3.42 15.49
C VAL A 106 7.57 -4.60 15.62
N TRP A 107 7.64 -5.41 14.58
CA TRP A 107 8.61 -6.49 14.38
C TRP A 107 9.83 -5.92 13.65
N ASN A 108 10.88 -5.56 14.39
CA ASN A 108 12.13 -5.08 13.77
C ASN A 108 12.92 -6.28 13.23
N VAL A 109 13.17 -6.33 11.92
CA VAL A 109 13.84 -7.46 11.27
C VAL A 109 15.22 -7.77 11.87
N GLU A 110 15.99 -6.76 12.32
CA GLU A 110 17.31 -6.97 12.94
C GLU A 110 17.22 -7.74 14.27
N ALA A 111 16.11 -7.59 15.02
CA ALA A 111 15.88 -8.35 16.25
C ALA A 111 15.66 -9.85 15.99
N HIS A 112 15.40 -10.22 14.73
CA HIS A 112 15.26 -11.59 14.25
C HIS A 112 16.49 -12.06 13.47
N GLY A 113 17.62 -11.32 13.54
CA GLY A 113 18.88 -11.70 12.88
C GLY A 113 18.88 -11.48 11.36
N ILE A 114 17.94 -10.69 10.84
CA ILE A 114 17.89 -10.32 9.42
C ILE A 114 18.75 -9.06 9.22
N GLU A 115 19.89 -9.23 8.53
CA GLU A 115 20.86 -8.18 8.30
C GLU A 115 20.61 -7.48 6.95
N GLY A 116 20.74 -6.14 6.93
CA GLY A 116 20.63 -5.33 5.73
C GLY A 116 21.99 -4.88 5.18
N ASP A 117 22.98 -5.77 5.17
CA ASP A 117 24.38 -5.48 4.81
C ASP A 117 24.65 -5.42 3.30
N GLY A 118 23.71 -5.90 2.47
CA GLY A 118 23.84 -6.02 1.03
C GLY A 118 24.71 -7.18 0.55
N GLU A 119 25.10 -8.09 1.44
CA GLU A 119 25.90 -9.30 1.15
C GLU A 119 25.18 -10.58 1.59
N THR A 120 24.46 -10.51 2.72
CA THR A 120 23.74 -11.64 3.30
C THR A 120 22.39 -11.84 2.61
N GLU A 121 22.15 -13.05 2.12
CA GLU A 121 20.84 -13.49 1.63
C GLU A 121 19.87 -13.64 2.80
N VAL A 122 18.73 -12.95 2.72
CA VAL A 122 17.76 -12.88 3.82
C VAL A 122 16.32 -13.18 3.40
N GLY A 123 16.08 -13.50 2.13
CA GLY A 123 14.74 -13.77 1.60
C GLY A 123 13.99 -14.85 2.37
N GLN A 124 14.66 -15.97 2.70
CA GLN A 124 14.08 -17.03 3.55
C GLN A 124 13.72 -16.53 4.97
N ALA A 125 14.63 -15.85 5.65
CA ALA A 125 14.40 -15.36 7.01
C ALA A 125 13.28 -14.31 7.07
N VAL A 126 13.23 -13.41 6.08
CA VAL A 126 12.15 -12.44 5.93
C VAL A 126 10.82 -13.15 5.69
N HIS A 127 10.78 -14.16 4.83
CA HIS A 127 9.56 -14.93 4.58
C HIS A 127 9.02 -15.60 5.85
N GLU A 128 9.89 -16.28 6.62
CA GLU A 128 9.51 -16.93 7.88
C GLU A 128 9.02 -15.93 8.94
N LEU A 129 9.65 -14.75 9.02
CA LEU A 129 9.16 -13.67 9.88
C LEU A 129 7.76 -13.21 9.46
N LEU A 130 7.51 -13.04 8.16
CA LEU A 130 6.18 -12.65 7.67
C LEU A 130 5.11 -13.71 7.96
N GLU A 131 5.44 -14.99 7.86
CA GLU A 131 4.52 -16.06 8.27
C GLU A 131 4.21 -16.01 9.78
N THR A 132 5.21 -15.66 10.60
CA THR A 132 5.04 -15.50 12.05
C THR A 132 4.13 -14.30 12.36
N VAL A 133 4.33 -13.18 11.68
CA VAL A 133 3.53 -11.96 11.81
C VAL A 133 2.08 -12.20 11.39
N ASP A 134 1.87 -12.85 10.25
CA ASP A 134 0.56 -13.28 9.75
C ASP A 134 -0.15 -14.20 10.77
N GLY A 135 0.57 -15.21 11.30
CA GLY A 135 0.06 -16.09 12.36
C GLY A 135 -0.26 -15.39 13.68
N ALA A 136 0.36 -14.24 13.94
CA ALA A 136 0.07 -13.36 15.08
C ALA A 136 -1.09 -12.37 14.82
N GLY A 137 -1.69 -12.39 13.62
CA GLY A 137 -2.79 -11.50 13.22
C GLY A 137 -2.33 -10.19 12.60
N GLY A 138 -1.13 -10.15 12.02
CA GLY A 138 -0.56 -9.00 11.33
C GLY A 138 0.27 -8.08 12.24
N GLY A 139 0.52 -6.85 11.77
CA GLY A 139 1.34 -5.87 12.47
C GLY A 139 2.27 -5.08 11.54
N ILE A 140 3.21 -4.35 12.12
CA ILE A 140 4.22 -3.60 11.36
C ILE A 140 5.52 -4.39 11.37
N VAL A 141 6.08 -4.70 10.20
CA VAL A 141 7.43 -5.24 10.07
C VAL A 141 8.35 -4.11 9.64
N TYR A 142 9.27 -3.73 10.52
CA TYR A 142 10.17 -2.60 10.29
C TYR A 142 11.52 -3.06 9.77
N PHE A 143 11.92 -2.50 8.63
CA PHE A 143 13.23 -2.65 7.99
C PHE A 143 14.05 -1.38 8.21
N PRO A 144 15.07 -1.41 9.08
CA PRO A 144 16.03 -0.32 9.24
C PRO A 144 16.75 0.05 7.92
N PRO A 145 17.57 1.13 7.92
CA PRO A 145 18.48 1.41 6.82
C PRO A 145 19.37 0.21 6.51
N GLY A 146 19.46 -0.18 5.24
CA GLY A 146 20.20 -1.35 4.80
C GLY A 146 19.78 -1.79 3.40
N ARG A 147 20.55 -2.70 2.81
CA ARG A 147 20.19 -3.43 1.58
C ARG A 147 19.88 -4.87 1.94
N TYR A 148 18.66 -5.30 1.64
CA TYR A 148 18.17 -6.64 1.95
C TYR A 148 18.09 -7.45 0.66
N LEU A 149 18.92 -8.50 0.55
CA LEU A 149 18.93 -9.40 -0.61
C LEU A 149 17.82 -10.44 -0.44
N LEU A 150 16.78 -10.35 -1.28
CA LEU A 150 15.61 -11.22 -1.28
C LEU A 150 15.72 -12.22 -2.43
N GLU A 151 16.53 -13.27 -2.27
CA GLU A 151 16.78 -14.33 -3.24
C GLU A 151 15.55 -15.20 -3.56
N ARG A 152 14.51 -15.07 -2.74
CA ARG A 152 13.15 -15.58 -2.96
C ARG A 152 12.13 -14.48 -2.70
N THR A 153 10.92 -14.63 -3.21
CA THR A 153 9.80 -13.71 -2.97
C THR A 153 9.22 -13.92 -1.56
N PRO A 154 9.37 -12.96 -0.62
CA PRO A 154 8.66 -13.02 0.64
C PRO A 154 7.16 -12.76 0.40
N LEU A 155 6.30 -13.40 1.18
CA LEU A 155 4.84 -13.30 1.02
C LEU A 155 4.23 -12.58 2.21
N VAL A 156 3.62 -11.42 1.97
CA VAL A 156 2.96 -10.61 3.00
C VAL A 156 1.57 -11.18 3.31
N GLY A 157 1.27 -11.39 4.59
CA GLY A 157 -0.01 -11.87 5.08
C GLY A 157 -1.06 -10.77 5.27
N ASP A 158 -2.20 -11.14 5.85
CA ASP A 158 -3.28 -10.19 6.17
C ASP A 158 -2.82 -9.15 7.21
N ASP A 159 -3.44 -7.97 7.18
CA ASP A 159 -3.29 -6.91 8.21
C ASP A 159 -1.82 -6.53 8.53
N THR A 160 -0.93 -6.67 7.54
CA THR A 160 0.52 -6.52 7.69
C THR A 160 1.07 -5.32 6.91
N MET A 161 1.87 -4.49 7.56
CA MET A 161 2.52 -3.32 6.95
C MET A 161 4.04 -3.47 7.00
N LEU A 162 4.70 -3.48 5.84
CA LEU A 162 6.16 -3.37 5.77
C LEU A 162 6.56 -1.90 5.79
N LEU A 163 7.43 -1.51 6.71
CA LEU A 163 7.88 -0.13 6.88
C LEU A 163 9.40 -0.06 6.77
N GLY A 164 9.91 0.68 5.79
CA GLY A 164 11.32 1.02 5.67
C GLY A 164 11.68 2.39 6.26
N ALA A 165 12.98 2.70 6.21
CA ALA A 165 13.58 3.98 6.58
C ALA A 165 13.74 4.94 5.38
N GLY A 166 12.87 4.85 4.38
CA GLY A 166 12.87 5.65 3.16
C GLY A 166 13.86 5.11 2.13
N ARG A 167 14.53 6.02 1.41
CA ARG A 167 15.53 5.66 0.37
C ARG A 167 16.72 4.84 0.91
N ALA A 168 16.91 4.82 2.23
CA ALA A 168 17.99 4.10 2.90
C ALA A 168 17.69 2.61 3.13
N THR A 169 16.42 2.19 3.02
CA THR A 169 16.03 0.78 3.01
C THR A 169 15.86 0.34 1.57
N VAL A 170 16.71 -0.58 1.13
CA VAL A 170 16.75 -1.05 -0.25
C VAL A 170 16.35 -2.52 -0.29
N PHE A 171 15.35 -2.84 -1.11
CA PHE A 171 15.03 -4.22 -1.47
C PHE A 171 15.66 -4.54 -2.82
N ASP A 172 16.42 -5.61 -2.83
CA ASP A 172 17.11 -6.17 -3.98
C ASP A 172 16.63 -7.62 -4.15
N GLY A 173 16.45 -8.06 -5.39
CA GLY A 173 15.82 -9.33 -5.72
C GLY A 173 16.69 -10.12 -6.68
N PRO A 174 17.89 -10.58 -6.27
CA PRO A 174 18.72 -11.37 -7.15
C PRO A 174 17.97 -12.63 -7.60
N ARG A 175 18.08 -12.97 -8.89
CA ARG A 175 17.51 -14.20 -9.46
C ARG A 175 18.59 -15.00 -10.19
N PRO A 176 18.48 -16.33 -10.23
CA PRO A 176 19.31 -17.13 -11.14
C PRO A 176 19.08 -16.73 -12.60
N ASP A 177 20.12 -16.88 -13.43
CA ASP A 177 20.02 -16.67 -14.88
C ASP A 177 18.83 -17.44 -15.48
N GLY A 178 17.98 -16.74 -16.23
CA GLY A 178 16.77 -17.29 -16.86
C GLY A 178 15.53 -17.31 -15.97
N GLU A 179 15.65 -16.90 -14.70
CA GLU A 179 14.54 -16.74 -13.76
C GLU A 179 14.28 -15.27 -13.41
N GLU A 180 14.71 -14.35 -14.28
CA GLU A 180 14.47 -12.93 -14.11
C GLU A 180 12.98 -12.57 -14.23
N GLY A 181 12.58 -11.45 -13.63
CA GLY A 181 11.22 -10.90 -13.77
C GLY A 181 10.17 -11.50 -12.83
N ARG A 182 10.54 -12.46 -11.97
CA ARG A 182 9.68 -12.91 -10.86
C ARG A 182 9.51 -11.80 -9.83
N ALA A 183 8.39 -11.80 -9.10
CA ALA A 183 8.12 -10.79 -8.09
C ALA A 183 9.22 -10.73 -7.01
N LEU A 184 9.62 -9.53 -6.59
CA LEU A 184 10.51 -9.24 -5.48
C LEU A 184 9.74 -9.44 -4.18
N LEU A 185 8.51 -8.95 -4.13
CA LEU A 185 7.59 -9.06 -3.00
C LEU A 185 6.16 -9.29 -3.52
N SER A 186 5.42 -10.19 -2.88
CA SER A 186 4.00 -10.42 -3.18
C SER A 186 3.23 -10.76 -1.90
N ASN A 187 1.97 -11.14 -2.02
CA ASN A 187 1.09 -11.50 -0.91
C ASN A 187 0.88 -13.01 -0.79
N ARG A 188 0.49 -13.47 0.40
CA ARG A 188 -0.09 -14.81 0.54
C ARG A 188 -1.37 -14.91 -0.28
N GLY A 189 -1.65 -16.10 -0.81
CA GLY A 189 -2.82 -16.34 -1.66
C GLY A 189 -2.76 -15.62 -3.01
N TYR A 190 -1.55 -15.30 -3.52
CA TYR A 190 -1.36 -14.81 -4.89
C TYR A 190 -1.88 -15.79 -5.96
N ASP A 191 -2.02 -17.07 -5.60
CA ASP A 191 -2.55 -18.17 -6.42
C ASP A 191 -4.03 -18.48 -6.10
N ALA A 192 -4.68 -17.63 -5.30
CA ALA A 192 -6.12 -17.71 -5.09
C ALA A 192 -6.89 -17.11 -6.27
N THR A 193 -8.19 -17.38 -6.35
CA THR A 193 -9.07 -16.77 -7.36
C THR A 193 -9.88 -15.62 -6.77
N GLY A 194 -10.44 -14.77 -7.64
CA GLY A 194 -11.16 -13.57 -7.24
C GLY A 194 -10.23 -12.60 -6.52
N TYR A 195 -10.65 -12.18 -5.32
CA TYR A 195 -9.87 -11.30 -4.46
C TYR A 195 -9.60 -11.99 -3.11
N ALA A 196 -9.25 -13.28 -3.16
CA ALA A 196 -9.06 -14.11 -1.99
C ALA A 196 -7.59 -14.25 -1.56
N GLY A 197 -6.68 -13.51 -2.21
CA GLY A 197 -5.34 -13.27 -1.68
C GLY A 197 -5.37 -12.37 -0.45
N ALA A 198 -4.21 -12.17 0.18
CA ALA A 198 -4.12 -11.38 1.41
C ALA A 198 -4.66 -9.96 1.23
N SER A 199 -5.17 -9.43 2.33
CA SER A 199 -5.90 -8.18 2.40
C SER A 199 -5.38 -7.25 3.49
N ASN A 200 -5.65 -5.96 3.33
CA ASN A 200 -5.28 -4.91 4.30
C ASN A 200 -3.77 -4.81 4.57
N TRP A 201 -2.94 -5.09 3.57
CA TRP A 201 -1.49 -5.05 3.70
C TRP A 201 -0.87 -3.87 2.94
N GLY A 202 0.41 -3.61 3.18
CA GLY A 202 1.09 -2.55 2.45
C GLY A 202 2.60 -2.49 2.64
N VAL A 203 3.22 -1.60 1.88
CA VAL A 203 4.66 -1.32 1.91
C VAL A 203 4.86 0.18 1.93
N ARG A 204 5.71 0.68 2.83
CA ARG A 204 5.97 2.12 2.96
C ARG A 204 7.44 2.44 3.09
N ASN A 205 7.86 3.53 2.47
CA ASN A 205 9.18 4.13 2.65
C ASN A 205 10.34 3.18 2.30
N VAL A 206 10.33 2.61 1.10
CA VAL A 206 11.39 1.69 0.63
C VAL A 206 11.88 2.07 -0.76
N ARG A 207 13.13 1.76 -1.04
CA ARG A 207 13.70 1.79 -2.38
C ARG A 207 13.70 0.39 -2.99
N ILE A 208 13.30 0.28 -4.24
CA ILE A 208 13.42 -0.92 -5.06
C ILE A 208 14.62 -0.72 -5.99
N ASP A 209 15.62 -1.59 -5.88
CA ASP A 209 16.78 -1.65 -6.76
C ASP A 209 17.10 -3.13 -7.00
N ALA A 210 16.28 -3.74 -7.85
CA ALA A 210 16.18 -5.19 -8.06
C ALA A 210 16.21 -5.51 -9.57
N PRO A 211 17.37 -5.38 -10.24
CA PRO A 211 17.49 -5.51 -11.70
C PRO A 211 17.02 -6.86 -12.26
N ASP A 212 17.00 -7.90 -11.44
CA ASP A 212 16.64 -9.27 -11.86
C ASP A 212 15.20 -9.64 -11.49
N ALA A 213 14.44 -8.76 -10.83
CA ALA A 213 13.08 -9.04 -10.37
C ALA A 213 12.08 -7.99 -10.85
N THR A 214 10.81 -8.37 -10.95
CA THR A 214 9.69 -7.41 -10.92
C THR A 214 9.51 -6.97 -9.47
N GLY A 215 9.18 -5.72 -9.19
CA GLY A 215 9.11 -5.16 -7.84
C GLY A 215 7.96 -5.73 -6.99
N ILE A 216 7.07 -4.85 -6.54
CA ILE A 216 5.96 -5.24 -5.65
C ILE A 216 4.78 -5.69 -6.54
N MET A 217 4.35 -6.93 -6.36
CA MET A 217 3.26 -7.52 -7.14
C MET A 217 2.09 -7.96 -6.23
N PRO A 218 1.11 -7.08 -5.96
CA PRO A 218 -0.17 -7.52 -5.40
C PRO A 218 -0.93 -8.39 -6.41
N ALA A 219 -1.28 -9.61 -6.02
CA ALA A 219 -1.98 -10.58 -6.86
C ALA A 219 -3.23 -11.12 -6.14
N HIS A 220 -4.40 -10.99 -6.77
CA HIS A 220 -5.70 -11.36 -6.17
C HIS A 220 -5.95 -10.74 -4.78
N ALA A 221 -5.31 -9.61 -4.50
CA ALA A 221 -5.33 -8.97 -3.20
C ALA A 221 -6.47 -7.94 -3.07
N GLU A 222 -6.76 -7.56 -1.83
CA GLU A 222 -7.73 -6.51 -1.51
C GLU A 222 -7.16 -5.50 -0.50
N ASN A 223 -7.45 -4.20 -0.70
CA ASN A 223 -7.08 -3.13 0.24
C ASN A 223 -5.57 -3.01 0.46
N VAL A 224 -4.81 -2.87 -0.64
CA VAL A 224 -3.35 -2.76 -0.59
C VAL A 224 -2.92 -1.30 -0.59
N ARG A 225 -1.94 -0.94 0.25
CA ARG A 225 -1.38 0.41 0.32
C ARG A 225 0.12 0.41 0.06
N LEU A 226 0.54 1.03 -1.03
CA LEU A 226 1.94 1.23 -1.38
C LEU A 226 2.24 2.72 -1.26
N GLU A 227 3.15 3.11 -0.37
CA GLU A 227 3.43 4.54 -0.17
C GLU A 227 4.91 4.87 -0.07
N ASN A 228 5.29 6.01 -0.63
CA ASN A 228 6.68 6.47 -0.66
C ASN A 228 7.64 5.39 -1.17
N ILE A 229 7.34 4.88 -2.37
CA ILE A 229 8.14 3.86 -3.05
C ILE A 229 9.10 4.56 -4.01
N TYR A 230 10.39 4.23 -3.92
CA TYR A 230 11.44 4.80 -4.76
C TYR A 230 11.98 3.73 -5.72
N GLY A 231 11.63 3.80 -7.00
CA GLY A 231 12.09 2.90 -8.04
C GLY A 231 13.43 3.32 -8.65
N ASP A 232 14.40 2.41 -8.63
CA ASP A 232 15.65 2.49 -9.38
C ASP A 232 15.68 1.42 -10.47
N ARG A 233 16.52 0.38 -10.37
CA ARG A 233 16.55 -0.71 -11.34
C ARG A 233 15.47 -1.73 -11.03
N VAL A 234 14.84 -2.23 -12.08
CA VAL A 234 13.90 -3.34 -12.01
C VAL A 234 13.95 -4.13 -13.32
N HIS A 235 13.51 -5.38 -13.31
CA HIS A 235 13.47 -6.16 -14.54
C HIS A 235 12.32 -5.71 -15.46
N TYR A 236 11.06 -5.78 -15.00
CA TYR A 236 9.90 -5.31 -15.78
C TYR A 236 9.23 -4.07 -15.17
N HIS A 237 8.64 -4.24 -13.98
CA HIS A 237 7.80 -3.22 -13.34
C HIS A 237 8.20 -3.01 -11.89
N HIS A 238 8.22 -1.79 -11.39
CA HIS A 238 8.39 -1.55 -9.95
C HIS A 238 7.15 -1.94 -9.16
N ILE A 239 5.98 -1.70 -9.74
CA ILE A 239 4.68 -2.02 -9.18
C ILE A 239 3.86 -2.69 -10.28
N ASP A 240 3.40 -3.91 -10.02
CA ASP A 240 2.57 -4.68 -10.95
C ASP A 240 1.31 -5.16 -10.22
N VAL A 241 0.20 -4.45 -10.41
CA VAL A 241 -1.07 -4.73 -9.74
C VAL A 241 -1.85 -5.74 -10.58
N VAL A 242 -1.86 -7.00 -10.14
CA VAL A 242 -2.42 -8.12 -10.90
C VAL A 242 -3.73 -8.59 -10.28
N SER A 243 -4.83 -8.55 -11.05
CA SER A 243 -6.15 -9.06 -10.64
C SER A 243 -6.61 -8.63 -9.24
N SER A 244 -6.28 -7.40 -8.83
CA SER A 244 -6.45 -6.93 -7.43
C SER A 244 -7.48 -5.81 -7.32
N LYS A 245 -8.01 -5.57 -6.11
CA LYS A 245 -8.94 -4.46 -5.86
C LYS A 245 -8.54 -3.56 -4.70
N ASN A 246 -8.95 -2.29 -4.78
CA ASN A 246 -8.72 -1.29 -3.74
C ASN A 246 -7.22 -1.09 -3.46
N VAL A 247 -6.41 -0.96 -4.51
CA VAL A 247 -4.97 -0.74 -4.41
C VAL A 247 -4.66 0.74 -4.55
N VAL A 248 -3.98 1.31 -3.55
CA VAL A 248 -3.56 2.71 -3.57
C VAL A 248 -2.04 2.77 -3.60
N VAL A 249 -1.51 3.44 -4.62
CA VAL A 249 -0.10 3.83 -4.75
C VAL A 249 -0.02 5.34 -4.57
N ASN A 250 0.62 5.81 -3.51
CA ASN A 250 0.72 7.24 -3.18
C ASN A 250 2.15 7.64 -2.82
N GLY A 251 2.74 8.60 -3.54
CA GLY A 251 4.16 8.92 -3.36
C GLY A 251 5.03 7.87 -4.05
N TYR A 252 5.16 7.97 -5.37
CA TYR A 252 5.99 7.07 -6.16
C TYR A 252 6.99 7.85 -6.99
N TRP A 253 8.28 7.49 -6.92
CA TRP A 253 9.33 8.14 -7.70
C TRP A 253 10.18 7.10 -8.41
N ALA A 254 10.17 7.10 -9.73
CA ALA A 254 10.97 6.21 -10.56
C ALA A 254 12.04 6.99 -11.31
N THR A 255 13.31 6.65 -11.09
CA THR A 255 14.45 7.22 -11.85
C THR A 255 14.90 6.34 -13.00
N ARG A 256 14.32 5.14 -13.13
CA ARG A 256 14.47 4.22 -14.27
C ARG A 256 13.17 3.43 -14.47
N GLY A 257 13.03 2.82 -15.63
CA GLY A 257 12.02 1.78 -15.91
C GLY A 257 12.60 0.37 -15.79
N GLY A 258 11.97 -0.59 -16.47
CA GLY A 258 12.47 -1.95 -16.54
C GLY A 258 13.73 -2.05 -17.40
N GLU A 259 14.46 -3.15 -17.25
CA GLU A 259 15.60 -3.51 -18.10
C GLU A 259 15.21 -4.60 -19.12
N GLY A 260 14.05 -5.25 -18.92
CA GLY A 260 13.45 -6.23 -19.82
C GLY A 260 12.64 -5.60 -20.95
N GLU A 261 12.08 -6.44 -21.81
CA GLU A 261 11.21 -6.03 -22.93
C GLU A 261 9.79 -5.67 -22.43
N SER A 262 9.08 -4.75 -23.09
CA SER A 262 7.71 -4.34 -22.72
C SER A 262 7.59 -3.76 -21.30
N ASP A 263 8.44 -2.78 -20.98
CA ASP A 263 8.55 -2.25 -19.63
C ASP A 263 7.67 -1.02 -19.35
N ALA A 264 7.15 -1.00 -18.12
CA ALA A 264 6.42 0.12 -17.56
C ALA A 264 6.72 0.17 -16.06
N PRO A 265 7.23 1.26 -15.49
CA PRO A 265 7.47 1.34 -14.05
C PRO A 265 6.25 0.96 -13.19
N VAL A 266 5.04 1.31 -13.64
CA VAL A 266 3.77 0.92 -13.01
C VAL A 266 2.86 0.22 -14.01
N GLN A 267 2.33 -0.93 -13.60
CA GLN A 267 1.37 -1.69 -14.37
C GLN A 267 0.11 -2.03 -13.55
N PHE A 268 -1.05 -1.94 -14.22
CA PHE A 268 -2.32 -2.50 -13.77
C PHE A 268 -2.67 -3.63 -14.75
N ASP A 269 -2.44 -4.87 -14.32
CA ASP A 269 -2.56 -6.07 -15.14
C ASP A 269 -3.75 -6.94 -14.71
N VAL A 270 -4.19 -7.85 -15.58
CA VAL A 270 -5.12 -8.94 -15.21
C VAL A 270 -4.54 -10.29 -15.58
N GLN A 271 -4.50 -11.18 -14.59
CA GLN A 271 -4.19 -12.58 -14.80
C GLN A 271 -5.34 -13.26 -15.55
N ARG A 272 -5.11 -13.56 -16.83
CA ARG A 272 -6.06 -14.27 -17.71
C ARG A 272 -5.46 -15.58 -18.24
N PRO A 273 -6.31 -16.54 -18.68
CA PRO A 273 -5.84 -17.81 -19.23
C PRO A 273 -4.71 -17.64 -20.25
N GLY A 274 -3.57 -18.28 -19.97
CA GLY A 274 -2.38 -18.25 -20.84
C GLY A 274 -1.36 -17.14 -20.51
N THR A 275 -1.56 -16.39 -19.44
CA THR A 275 -0.59 -15.42 -18.94
C THR A 275 0.49 -16.13 -18.13
N ALA A 276 1.73 -16.13 -18.60
CA ALA A 276 2.81 -16.97 -18.04
C ALA A 276 3.88 -16.21 -17.24
N TRP A 277 3.68 -14.91 -17.00
CA TRP A 277 4.76 -14.02 -16.50
C TRP A 277 4.55 -13.53 -15.07
N ASN A 278 3.30 -13.49 -14.59
CA ASN A 278 3.01 -13.06 -13.22
C ASN A 278 3.24 -14.24 -12.28
N SER A 279 4.44 -14.32 -11.70
CA SER A 279 4.81 -15.39 -10.77
C SER A 279 5.70 -14.93 -9.63
N VAL A 280 5.66 -15.70 -8.56
CA VAL A 280 6.58 -15.60 -7.42
C VAL A 280 7.69 -16.65 -7.57
N TRP A 281 8.85 -16.39 -6.96
CA TRP A 281 9.97 -17.32 -6.90
C TRP A 281 10.16 -17.82 -5.47
N ASP A 282 10.10 -19.13 -5.24
CA ASP A 282 10.21 -19.71 -3.90
C ASP A 282 11.66 -20.02 -3.46
N GLY A 283 12.65 -19.72 -4.31
CA GLY A 283 14.05 -20.09 -4.15
C GLY A 283 14.46 -21.34 -4.93
N ARG A 284 13.50 -22.06 -5.53
CA ARG A 284 13.72 -23.31 -6.29
C ARG A 284 12.96 -23.37 -7.60
N GLY A 285 11.77 -22.79 -7.64
CA GLY A 285 10.90 -22.74 -8.80
C GLY A 285 9.98 -21.53 -8.73
N ASP A 286 9.39 -21.21 -9.88
CA ASP A 286 8.35 -20.20 -9.94
C ASP A 286 6.96 -20.82 -9.73
N SER A 287 6.03 -19.98 -9.31
CA SER A 287 4.62 -20.34 -9.16
C SER A 287 3.76 -19.20 -9.65
N LEU A 288 2.86 -19.52 -10.58
CA LEU A 288 2.02 -18.55 -11.28
C LEU A 288 0.87 -18.06 -10.40
N VAL A 289 0.51 -16.80 -10.60
CA VAL A 289 -0.78 -16.23 -10.19
C VAL A 289 -1.92 -17.02 -10.87
N ALA A 290 -3.07 -17.14 -10.21
CA ALA A 290 -4.16 -17.96 -10.73
C ALA A 290 -4.85 -17.35 -11.97
N ASP A 291 -4.97 -18.15 -13.02
CA ASP A 291 -5.69 -17.76 -14.25
C ASP A 291 -7.20 -17.81 -14.05
N ASP A 292 -7.83 -16.68 -13.76
CA ASP A 292 -9.29 -16.60 -13.64
C ASP A 292 -9.94 -15.38 -14.31
N GLY A 293 -9.15 -14.44 -14.85
CA GLY A 293 -9.64 -13.24 -15.50
C GLY A 293 -10.30 -12.23 -14.55
N THR A 294 -10.01 -12.31 -13.25
CA THR A 294 -10.52 -11.37 -12.25
C THR A 294 -10.06 -9.95 -12.57
N PRO A 295 -10.97 -8.98 -12.76
CA PRO A 295 -10.59 -7.62 -13.10
C PRO A 295 -9.71 -6.95 -12.05
N THR A 296 -8.72 -6.18 -12.49
CA THR A 296 -8.07 -5.19 -11.63
C THR A 296 -8.96 -3.96 -11.53
N ARG A 297 -9.32 -3.55 -10.30
CA ARG A 297 -10.32 -2.49 -10.13
C ARG A 297 -10.19 -1.62 -8.89
N ASN A 298 -10.76 -0.43 -8.96
CA ASN A 298 -10.74 0.56 -7.87
C ASN A 298 -9.30 0.80 -7.38
N CYS A 299 -8.42 1.14 -8.31
CA CYS A 299 -7.00 1.36 -8.02
C CYS A 299 -6.62 2.81 -8.33
N THR A 300 -5.75 3.37 -7.49
CA THR A 300 -5.30 4.76 -7.60
C THR A 300 -3.79 4.82 -7.61
N LEU A 301 -3.22 5.53 -8.58
CA LEU A 301 -1.86 6.03 -8.57
C LEU A 301 -1.92 7.55 -8.39
N SER A 302 -1.35 8.06 -7.30
CA SER A 302 -1.35 9.49 -7.01
C SER A 302 -0.01 10.00 -6.48
N ASN A 303 0.25 11.31 -6.66
CA ASN A 303 1.46 11.99 -6.18
C ASN A 303 2.73 11.25 -6.62
N PHE A 304 2.99 11.25 -7.93
CA PHE A 304 4.05 10.44 -8.52
C PHE A 304 4.92 11.19 -9.54
N GLU A 305 6.15 10.69 -9.71
CA GLU A 305 7.13 11.17 -10.68
C GLU A 305 7.80 9.97 -11.35
N ILE A 306 7.68 9.87 -12.67
CA ILE A 306 8.35 8.87 -13.49
C ILE A 306 9.30 9.65 -14.41
N ASP A 307 10.57 9.70 -14.03
CA ASP A 307 11.66 10.36 -14.75
C ASP A 307 12.81 9.37 -15.03
N PRO A 308 12.56 8.38 -15.90
CA PRO A 308 13.49 7.30 -16.18
C PRO A 308 14.64 7.72 -17.07
N THR A 309 15.87 7.40 -16.67
CA THR A 309 17.07 7.68 -17.48
C THR A 309 17.36 6.63 -18.56
N ASN A 310 16.66 5.49 -18.56
CA ASN A 310 16.86 4.39 -19.51
C ASN A 310 15.80 4.32 -20.62
N GLY A 311 14.81 5.21 -20.58
CA GLY A 311 13.76 5.29 -21.59
C GLY A 311 12.92 4.02 -21.72
N PRO A 312 12.06 3.69 -20.74
CA PRO A 312 11.10 2.59 -20.86
C PRO A 312 10.14 2.80 -22.03
N GLU A 313 9.49 1.74 -22.48
CA GLU A 313 8.41 1.83 -23.46
C GLU A 313 7.27 2.71 -22.92
N TYR A 314 6.83 2.45 -21.70
CA TYR A 314 5.70 3.14 -21.08
C TYR A 314 6.00 3.69 -19.68
N GLY A 315 5.18 4.65 -19.22
CA GLY A 315 5.22 5.12 -17.84
C GLY A 315 4.25 4.34 -16.96
N VAL A 316 2.97 4.35 -17.36
CA VAL A 316 1.89 3.59 -16.73
C VAL A 316 1.20 2.74 -17.79
N HIS A 317 1.01 1.46 -17.51
CA HIS A 317 0.39 0.51 -18.45
C HIS A 317 -0.82 -0.19 -17.83
N LEU A 318 -1.97 -0.07 -18.49
CA LEU A 318 -3.15 -0.90 -18.24
C LEU A 318 -3.08 -2.06 -19.23
N HIS A 319 -2.69 -3.22 -18.71
CA HIS A 319 -2.30 -4.38 -19.49
C HIS A 319 -3.31 -5.52 -19.32
N ARG A 320 -3.51 -6.29 -20.39
CA ARG A 320 -4.29 -7.55 -20.49
C ARG A 320 -5.60 -7.56 -19.71
N GLY A 321 -6.74 -7.70 -20.38
CA GLY A 321 -8.03 -7.93 -19.74
C GLY A 321 -8.72 -6.68 -19.22
N ARG A 322 -9.70 -6.89 -18.33
CA ARG A 322 -10.64 -5.86 -17.89
C ARG A 322 -10.09 -5.05 -16.72
N THR A 323 -9.96 -3.74 -16.89
CA THR A 323 -9.64 -2.80 -15.80
C THR A 323 -10.81 -1.87 -15.51
N GLU A 324 -11.13 -1.63 -14.24
CA GLU A 324 -12.28 -0.80 -13.85
C GLU A 324 -11.97 0.20 -12.74
N SER A 325 -12.48 1.43 -12.81
CA SER A 325 -12.28 2.44 -11.76
C SER A 325 -10.80 2.66 -11.45
N ILE A 326 -10.02 2.96 -12.48
CA ILE A 326 -8.59 3.26 -12.35
C ILE A 326 -8.40 4.77 -12.34
N THR A 327 -7.73 5.29 -11.32
CA THR A 327 -7.40 6.72 -11.21
C THR A 327 -5.90 6.91 -11.27
N ILE A 328 -5.44 7.80 -12.15
CA ILE A 328 -4.04 8.24 -12.25
C ILE A 328 -4.06 9.75 -12.08
N GLU A 329 -3.54 10.26 -10.97
CA GLU A 329 -3.68 11.68 -10.62
C GLU A 329 -2.42 12.33 -10.03
N ASP A 330 -2.33 13.65 -10.14
CA ASP A 330 -1.31 14.49 -9.50
C ASP A 330 0.12 13.97 -9.74
N GLY A 331 0.53 13.87 -11.01
CA GLY A 331 1.82 13.28 -11.33
C GLY A 331 2.49 13.77 -12.60
N TYR A 332 3.73 13.30 -12.78
CA TYR A 332 4.62 13.68 -13.87
C TYR A 332 5.26 12.44 -14.51
N ILE A 333 5.26 12.37 -15.84
CA ILE A 333 5.87 11.27 -16.62
C ILE A 333 6.70 11.86 -17.75
N THR A 334 7.94 11.40 -17.88
CA THR A 334 8.86 11.80 -18.96
C THR A 334 9.69 10.64 -19.47
N GLY A 335 10.41 10.86 -20.57
CA GLY A 335 11.44 9.95 -21.06
C GLY A 335 10.94 8.63 -21.65
N CYS A 336 9.63 8.39 -21.75
CA CYS A 336 9.11 7.15 -22.33
C CYS A 336 9.31 7.12 -23.85
N GLN A 337 9.88 6.02 -24.34
CA GLN A 337 10.17 5.81 -25.77
C GLN A 337 8.89 5.64 -26.60
N TYR A 338 7.79 5.14 -26.02
CA TYR A 338 6.52 5.00 -26.73
C TYR A 338 5.41 5.87 -26.17
N THR A 339 4.96 5.68 -24.93
CA THR A 339 3.78 6.41 -24.42
C THR A 339 3.81 6.56 -22.91
N ALA A 340 3.56 7.76 -22.39
CA ALA A 340 3.50 7.98 -20.94
C ALA A 340 2.39 7.14 -20.26
N ILE A 341 1.15 7.16 -20.77
CA ILE A 341 0.05 6.31 -20.26
C ILE A 341 -0.54 5.46 -21.40
N ARG A 342 -0.50 4.14 -21.23
CA ARG A 342 -0.89 3.15 -22.23
C ARG A 342 -2.02 2.25 -21.72
N THR A 343 -3.01 2.00 -22.58
CA THR A 343 -3.91 0.84 -22.46
C THR A 343 -3.78 -0.01 -23.70
N ASP A 344 -3.69 -1.32 -23.58
CA ASP A 344 -3.65 -2.20 -24.74
C ASP A 344 -4.87 -2.10 -25.66
N PRO A 345 -4.71 -2.40 -26.97
CA PRO A 345 -5.83 -2.41 -27.90
C PRO A 345 -6.85 -3.50 -27.50
N ASP A 346 -8.11 -3.27 -27.82
CA ASP A 346 -9.24 -4.18 -27.59
C ASP A 346 -9.52 -4.56 -26.13
N GLU A 347 -8.73 -4.05 -25.17
CA GLU A 347 -8.95 -4.35 -23.76
C GLU A 347 -10.12 -3.53 -23.18
N PRO A 348 -11.06 -4.17 -22.45
CA PRO A 348 -12.17 -3.47 -21.81
C PRO A 348 -11.69 -2.56 -20.68
N VAL A 349 -12.07 -1.29 -20.74
CA VAL A 349 -11.80 -0.29 -19.70
C VAL A 349 -13.10 0.38 -19.29
N ALA A 350 -13.34 0.48 -17.99
CA ALA A 350 -14.47 1.21 -17.44
C ALA A 350 -14.00 2.20 -16.38
N ASP A 351 -14.52 3.43 -16.39
CA ASP A 351 -14.27 4.42 -15.34
C ASP A 351 -12.76 4.69 -15.16
N LEU A 352 -12.10 5.09 -16.26
CA LEU A 352 -10.69 5.51 -16.24
C LEU A 352 -10.62 7.02 -16.03
N ARG A 353 -9.96 7.46 -14.96
CA ARG A 353 -9.71 8.87 -14.66
C ARG A 353 -8.22 9.19 -14.73
N ILE A 354 -7.86 10.23 -15.48
CA ILE A 354 -6.53 10.80 -15.54
C ILE A 354 -6.63 12.29 -15.20
N ASP A 355 -6.06 12.73 -14.08
CA ASP A 355 -6.32 14.07 -13.54
C ASP A 355 -5.04 14.79 -13.06
N GLY A 356 -4.79 16.01 -13.51
CA GLY A 356 -3.61 16.76 -13.06
C GLY A 356 -2.27 16.13 -13.42
N VAL A 357 -2.20 15.40 -14.56
CA VAL A 357 -0.99 14.69 -15.00
C VAL A 357 -0.25 15.46 -16.09
N SER A 358 1.07 15.55 -15.95
CA SER A 358 1.97 16.11 -16.97
C SER A 358 2.77 15.01 -17.68
N CYS A 359 2.53 14.80 -18.97
CA CYS A 359 3.28 13.89 -19.83
C CYS A 359 4.22 14.69 -20.73
N ILE A 360 5.49 14.84 -20.33
CA ILE A 360 6.44 15.77 -20.94
C ILE A 360 7.64 15.03 -21.53
N GLU A 361 8.11 15.40 -22.72
CA GLU A 361 9.22 14.73 -23.44
C GLU A 361 9.04 13.20 -23.53
N ASN A 362 7.87 12.78 -24.01
CA ASN A 362 7.58 11.39 -24.34
C ASN A 362 7.22 11.31 -25.83
N ALA A 363 7.46 10.16 -26.46
CA ALA A 363 7.06 9.98 -27.86
C ALA A 363 5.55 10.17 -28.09
N ARG A 364 4.74 9.81 -27.08
CA ARG A 364 3.29 10.09 -26.97
C ARG A 364 2.90 10.37 -25.53
N GLY A 365 1.83 11.13 -25.33
CA GLY A 365 1.24 11.38 -24.02
C GLY A 365 0.36 10.22 -23.57
N ILE A 366 -0.86 10.15 -24.09
CA ILE A 366 -1.88 9.17 -23.66
C ILE A 366 -2.36 8.38 -24.88
N THR A 367 -2.33 7.05 -24.80
CA THR A 367 -2.81 6.16 -25.86
C THR A 367 -3.60 5.00 -25.28
N THR A 368 -4.93 5.02 -25.39
CA THR A 368 -5.76 3.90 -24.90
C THR A 368 -5.84 2.71 -25.86
N GLY A 369 -5.17 2.78 -27.03
CA GLY A 369 -5.22 1.72 -28.04
C GLY A 369 -6.56 1.67 -28.75
N HIS A 370 -6.59 1.10 -29.95
CA HIS A 370 -7.82 0.99 -30.71
C HIS A 370 -8.76 -0.03 -30.06
N ALA A 371 -10.05 0.27 -30.04
CA ALA A 371 -11.11 -0.65 -29.67
C ALA A 371 -12.39 -0.14 -30.36
N GLU A 372 -13.11 -1.01 -31.06
CA GLU A 372 -14.35 -0.63 -31.75
C GLU A 372 -15.50 -0.34 -30.77
N SER A 373 -15.47 -0.95 -29.58
CA SER A 373 -16.47 -0.76 -28.51
C SER A 373 -16.02 -1.43 -27.20
N GLY A 374 -16.88 -1.41 -26.18
CA GLY A 374 -16.70 -2.18 -24.95
C GLY A 374 -16.00 -1.41 -23.83
N ARG A 375 -15.61 -0.17 -24.08
CA ARG A 375 -15.11 0.75 -23.05
C ARG A 375 -16.17 1.76 -22.67
N ARG A 376 -16.09 2.29 -21.46
CA ARG A 376 -17.04 3.28 -20.93
C ARG A 376 -16.38 4.22 -19.95
N GLU A 377 -16.90 5.43 -19.87
CA GLU A 377 -16.54 6.41 -18.83
C GLU A 377 -15.03 6.70 -18.77
N LEU A 378 -14.55 7.52 -19.71
CA LEU A 378 -13.20 8.10 -19.67
C LEU A 378 -13.26 9.54 -19.15
N THR A 379 -12.46 9.89 -18.15
CA THR A 379 -12.28 11.27 -17.71
C THR A 379 -10.80 11.67 -17.83
N ILE A 380 -10.51 12.75 -18.54
CA ILE A 380 -9.17 13.34 -18.58
C ILE A 380 -9.28 14.83 -18.25
N SER A 381 -8.75 15.25 -17.11
CA SER A 381 -8.84 16.63 -16.62
C SER A 381 -7.49 17.21 -16.25
N ASP A 382 -7.29 18.49 -16.54
CA ASP A 382 -6.10 19.25 -16.12
C ASP A 382 -4.76 18.59 -16.55
N VAL A 383 -4.75 18.00 -17.75
CA VAL A 383 -3.60 17.27 -18.31
C VAL A 383 -2.79 18.14 -19.28
N THR A 384 -1.46 18.07 -19.17
CA THR A 384 -0.54 18.63 -20.16
C THR A 384 0.28 17.53 -20.83
N ILE A 385 0.23 17.46 -22.16
CA ILE A 385 1.07 16.60 -23.00
C ILE A 385 1.97 17.52 -23.82
N ARG A 386 3.30 17.39 -23.66
CA ARG A 386 4.26 18.20 -24.42
C ARG A 386 5.47 17.40 -24.86
N THR A 387 5.97 17.68 -26.06
CA THR A 387 7.30 17.25 -26.50
C THR A 387 7.92 18.37 -27.32
N ASP A 388 9.13 18.79 -26.94
CA ASP A 388 9.92 19.78 -27.70
C ASP A 388 10.91 19.09 -28.66
N ASP A 389 11.11 17.77 -28.52
CA ASP A 389 11.91 16.94 -29.42
C ASP A 389 11.06 16.40 -30.60
N ASP A 390 11.36 16.89 -31.80
CA ASP A 390 10.70 16.52 -33.07
C ASP A 390 11.05 15.10 -33.54
N GLY A 391 12.25 14.62 -33.21
CA GLY A 391 12.70 13.26 -33.49
C GLY A 391 12.07 12.21 -32.58
N LEU A 392 11.65 12.61 -31.38
CA LEU A 392 10.95 11.76 -30.43
C LEU A 392 9.45 11.67 -30.70
N ALA A 393 8.83 12.78 -31.10
CA ALA A 393 7.37 12.87 -31.30
C ALA A 393 6.86 11.85 -32.33
N ALA A 394 5.95 10.95 -31.93
CA ALA A 394 5.48 9.88 -32.80
C ALA A 394 3.95 9.73 -32.78
N GLY A 395 3.30 9.68 -33.94
CA GLY A 395 1.86 9.41 -34.01
C GLY A 395 1.02 10.55 -33.41
N SER A 396 0.38 10.34 -32.27
CA SER A 396 -0.46 11.36 -31.63
C SER A 396 -0.11 11.62 -30.18
N GLY A 397 -0.23 12.88 -29.76
CA GLY A 397 -0.07 13.26 -28.36
C GLY A 397 -1.13 12.61 -27.48
N LEU A 398 -2.40 12.67 -27.90
CA LEU A 398 -3.52 11.97 -27.27
C LEU A 398 -4.28 11.11 -28.30
N TYR A 399 -4.47 9.83 -27.96
CA TYR A 399 -5.33 8.90 -28.69
C TYR A 399 -6.28 8.16 -27.76
N ALA A 400 -7.58 8.22 -28.06
CA ALA A 400 -8.58 7.38 -27.39
C ALA A 400 -9.56 6.74 -28.38
N SER A 401 -9.98 5.50 -28.07
CA SER A 401 -10.89 4.73 -28.90
C SER A 401 -11.89 3.92 -28.08
N GLY A 402 -13.13 3.79 -28.57
CA GLY A 402 -14.08 2.75 -28.14
C GLY A 402 -14.88 3.05 -26.87
N PHE A 403 -14.92 4.30 -26.40
CA PHE A 403 -15.59 4.68 -25.16
C PHE A 403 -17.02 5.17 -25.39
N ASP A 404 -17.96 4.62 -24.61
CA ASP A 404 -19.29 5.17 -24.38
C ASP A 404 -19.26 6.09 -23.14
N GLY A 405 -19.33 7.40 -23.39
CA GLY A 405 -19.16 8.45 -22.40
C GLY A 405 -17.68 8.77 -22.15
N ALA A 406 -17.22 9.92 -22.64
CA ALA A 406 -15.88 10.42 -22.36
C ALA A 406 -15.90 11.93 -22.13
N VAL A 407 -15.18 12.41 -21.13
CA VAL A 407 -15.09 13.84 -20.78
C VAL A 407 -13.63 14.26 -20.71
N LEU A 408 -13.28 15.27 -21.51
CA LEU A 408 -11.98 15.92 -21.50
C LEU A 408 -12.15 17.38 -21.09
N SER A 409 -11.42 17.83 -20.07
CA SER A 409 -11.43 19.22 -19.60
C SER A 409 -10.03 19.76 -19.33
N ASN A 410 -9.76 21.01 -19.73
CA ASN A 410 -8.49 21.69 -19.46
C ASN A 410 -7.25 20.90 -19.95
N VAL A 411 -7.34 20.31 -21.15
CA VAL A 411 -6.27 19.49 -21.73
C VAL A 411 -5.42 20.32 -22.69
N ILE A 412 -4.10 20.24 -22.57
CA ILE A 412 -3.14 20.85 -23.50
C ILE A 412 -2.32 19.76 -24.16
N VAL A 413 -2.28 19.76 -25.49
CA VAL A 413 -1.35 18.95 -26.28
C VAL A 413 -0.50 19.89 -27.12
N ASP A 414 0.81 19.93 -26.88
CA ASP A 414 1.77 20.85 -27.52
C ASP A 414 3.00 20.09 -28.01
N GLY A 415 3.17 19.93 -29.32
CA GLY A 415 4.36 19.28 -29.87
C GLY A 415 4.18 18.81 -31.29
N GLU A 416 5.28 18.45 -31.95
CA GLU A 416 5.34 18.05 -33.37
C GLU A 416 4.84 16.62 -33.64
N PHE A 417 3.82 16.16 -32.91
CA PHE A 417 3.14 14.90 -33.19
C PHE A 417 2.58 14.89 -34.61
N THR A 418 2.38 13.72 -35.22
CA THR A 418 1.64 13.64 -36.50
C THR A 418 0.27 14.28 -36.36
N ASN A 419 -0.48 13.97 -35.30
CA ASN A 419 -1.72 14.67 -34.94
C ASN A 419 -1.68 15.01 -33.46
N ALA A 420 -2.25 16.13 -33.02
CA ALA A 420 -2.26 16.40 -31.58
C ALA A 420 -3.21 15.43 -30.87
N ILE A 421 -4.47 15.38 -31.33
CA ILE A 421 -5.54 14.62 -30.68
C ILE A 421 -6.31 13.79 -31.71
N ILE A 422 -6.49 12.49 -31.44
CA ILE A 422 -7.24 11.55 -32.30
C ILE A 422 -8.30 10.80 -31.48
N PHE A 423 -9.48 10.63 -32.07
CA PHE A 423 -10.58 9.81 -31.56
C PHE A 423 -11.15 8.88 -32.62
N ASP A 424 -11.47 7.66 -32.20
CA ASP A 424 -12.14 6.59 -32.96
C ASP A 424 -13.28 5.97 -32.12
N ASP A 425 -14.42 5.66 -32.71
CA ASP A 425 -15.48 4.87 -32.06
C ASP A 425 -15.88 5.41 -30.67
N MET A 426 -16.13 6.72 -30.59
CA MET A 426 -16.47 7.42 -29.34
C MET A 426 -17.94 7.84 -29.36
N VAL A 427 -18.68 7.50 -28.31
CA VAL A 427 -20.07 7.92 -28.12
C VAL A 427 -20.17 8.89 -26.96
N ASP A 428 -20.91 9.99 -27.13
CA ASP A 428 -21.05 11.07 -26.12
C ASP A 428 -19.69 11.60 -25.61
N LEU A 429 -18.80 11.94 -26.55
CA LEU A 429 -17.50 12.54 -26.25
C LEU A 429 -17.66 14.05 -25.99
N GLN A 430 -17.31 14.51 -24.80
CA GLN A 430 -17.40 15.91 -24.39
C GLN A 430 -16.01 16.49 -24.19
N LEU A 431 -15.69 17.57 -24.90
CA LEU A 431 -14.43 18.29 -24.77
C LEU A 431 -14.69 19.74 -24.35
N SER A 432 -13.98 20.21 -23.33
CA SER A 432 -14.07 21.58 -22.83
C SER A 432 -12.69 22.15 -22.51
N THR A 433 -12.37 23.36 -22.99
CA THR A 433 -11.08 24.02 -22.71
C THR A 433 -9.89 23.16 -23.17
N VAL A 434 -9.89 22.74 -24.44
CA VAL A 434 -8.84 21.86 -25.00
C VAL A 434 -7.98 22.61 -26.02
N THR A 435 -6.66 22.52 -25.87
CA THR A 435 -5.68 23.11 -26.78
C THR A 435 -4.88 22.04 -27.51
N ALA A 436 -4.86 22.12 -28.84
CA ALA A 436 -4.00 21.34 -29.72
C ALA A 436 -3.01 22.29 -30.41
N LYS A 437 -1.71 22.08 -30.21
CA LYS A 437 -0.67 22.97 -30.73
C LYS A 437 0.51 22.19 -31.34
N GLY A 438 1.03 22.69 -32.46
CA GLY A 438 2.30 22.23 -33.03
C GLY A 438 2.22 20.96 -33.89
N ALA A 439 1.07 20.27 -33.97
CA ALA A 439 0.98 19.03 -34.72
C ALA A 439 1.27 19.20 -36.23
N ASN A 440 2.05 18.26 -36.78
CA ASN A 440 2.49 18.24 -38.17
C ASN A 440 1.34 18.09 -39.18
N HIS A 441 0.21 17.51 -38.77
CA HIS A 441 -0.95 17.29 -39.63
C HIS A 441 -2.22 17.92 -39.03
N GLN A 442 -2.92 17.19 -38.15
CA GLN A 442 -4.20 17.62 -37.61
C GLN A 442 -4.12 18.05 -36.15
N GLY A 443 -4.78 19.16 -35.79
CA GLY A 443 -5.02 19.52 -34.40
C GLY A 443 -5.99 18.53 -33.73
N PHE A 444 -7.25 18.56 -34.15
CA PHE A 444 -8.28 17.62 -33.72
C PHE A 444 -8.69 16.69 -34.87
N ARG A 445 -8.66 15.38 -34.63
CA ARG A 445 -9.08 14.37 -35.62
C ARG A 445 -10.12 13.42 -35.02
N PHE A 446 -11.37 13.60 -35.41
CA PHE A 446 -12.48 12.68 -35.17
C PHE A 446 -12.59 11.79 -36.41
N ARG A 447 -12.06 10.57 -36.36
CA ARG A 447 -11.77 9.80 -37.59
C ARG A 447 -12.96 8.96 -38.05
N GLU A 448 -13.53 8.12 -37.20
CA GLU A 448 -14.63 7.23 -37.54
C GLU A 448 -15.57 6.98 -36.35
N HIS A 449 -16.88 6.97 -36.61
CA HIS A 449 -17.93 6.70 -35.63
C HIS A 449 -17.83 7.52 -34.33
N VAL A 450 -17.47 8.81 -34.43
CA VAL A 450 -17.37 9.68 -33.25
C VAL A 450 -18.58 10.61 -33.14
N ASP A 451 -19.31 10.56 -32.04
CA ASP A 451 -20.28 11.59 -31.63
C ASP A 451 -19.70 12.47 -30.53
N ALA A 452 -19.44 13.74 -30.84
CA ALA A 452 -18.71 14.64 -29.95
C ALA A 452 -19.30 16.05 -29.83
N THR A 453 -19.09 16.66 -28.66
CA THR A 453 -19.31 18.08 -28.37
C THR A 453 -18.00 18.74 -27.97
N LEU A 454 -17.56 19.75 -28.74
CA LEU A 454 -16.33 20.50 -28.53
C LEU A 454 -16.63 21.95 -28.13
N THR A 455 -16.29 22.32 -26.90
CA THR A 455 -16.52 23.67 -26.36
C THR A 455 -15.22 24.33 -25.94
N THR A 456 -15.04 25.61 -26.26
CA THR A 456 -13.85 26.40 -25.86
C THR A 456 -12.55 25.69 -26.24
N ALA A 457 -12.30 25.49 -27.53
CA ALA A 457 -11.12 24.77 -28.01
C ALA A 457 -10.20 25.67 -28.83
N ARG A 458 -8.91 25.31 -28.89
CA ARG A 458 -7.93 26.01 -29.72
C ARG A 458 -7.08 25.02 -30.50
N ALA A 459 -7.02 25.18 -31.81
CA ALA A 459 -5.99 24.57 -32.64
C ALA A 459 -5.02 25.66 -33.10
N SER A 460 -3.72 25.48 -32.88
CA SER A 460 -2.73 26.47 -33.31
C SER A 460 -1.43 25.90 -33.84
N ASN A 461 -0.86 26.50 -34.89
CA ASN A 461 0.37 26.02 -35.54
C ASN A 461 0.24 24.54 -35.94
N CYS A 462 -0.84 24.19 -36.64
CA CYS A 462 -1.10 22.81 -37.08
C CYS A 462 -0.96 22.73 -38.60
N GLY A 463 -0.23 21.73 -39.09
CA GLY A 463 0.23 21.69 -40.49
C GLY A 463 -0.88 21.72 -41.54
N THR A 464 -1.83 20.79 -41.49
CA THR A 464 -2.84 20.64 -42.56
C THR A 464 -4.23 21.11 -42.15
N VAL A 465 -4.74 20.67 -41.00
CA VAL A 465 -6.15 20.90 -40.62
C VAL A 465 -6.28 21.17 -39.12
N GLY A 466 -7.00 22.22 -38.75
CA GLY A 466 -7.35 22.49 -37.35
C GLY A 466 -8.30 21.44 -36.77
N LEU A 467 -9.43 21.21 -37.45
CA LEU A 467 -10.47 20.25 -37.09
C LEU A 467 -10.85 19.35 -38.28
N TYR A 468 -10.63 18.04 -38.14
CA TYR A 468 -11.06 17.03 -39.10
C TYR A 468 -12.17 16.16 -38.52
N VAL A 469 -13.26 16.01 -39.26
CA VAL A 469 -14.39 15.12 -38.98
C VAL A 469 -14.51 14.13 -40.14
N GLY A 470 -14.25 12.86 -39.86
CA GLY A 470 -14.33 11.78 -40.84
C GLY A 470 -15.72 11.17 -40.94
N SER A 471 -15.79 10.06 -41.66
CA SER A 471 -17.04 9.38 -41.99
C SER A 471 -17.77 8.91 -40.74
N ASP A 472 -19.10 9.01 -40.79
CA ASP A 472 -20.01 8.57 -39.74
C ASP A 472 -19.72 9.20 -38.37
N SER A 473 -19.00 10.33 -38.36
CA SER A 473 -18.75 11.14 -37.17
C SER A 473 -19.62 12.41 -37.19
N SER A 474 -20.08 12.82 -36.02
CA SER A 474 -20.88 14.01 -35.77
C SER A 474 -20.19 14.84 -34.70
N VAL A 475 -19.82 16.08 -35.01
CA VAL A 475 -19.16 16.98 -34.06
C VAL A 475 -19.92 18.29 -33.96
N ALA A 476 -20.56 18.53 -32.80
CA ALA A 476 -21.07 19.83 -32.43
C ALA A 476 -19.92 20.66 -31.84
N TYR A 477 -19.76 21.92 -32.25
CA TYR A 477 -18.68 22.76 -31.75
C TYR A 477 -19.12 24.21 -31.47
N GLY A 478 -18.53 24.82 -30.44
CA GLY A 478 -18.79 26.21 -30.04
C GLY A 478 -17.58 26.83 -29.33
N GLY A 479 -17.25 28.08 -29.66
CA GLY A 479 -16.10 28.76 -29.04
C GLY A 479 -14.74 28.17 -29.43
N VAL A 480 -14.62 27.59 -30.63
CA VAL A 480 -13.35 27.09 -31.16
C VAL A 480 -12.59 28.21 -31.85
N SER A 481 -11.27 28.26 -31.66
CA SER A 481 -10.37 29.21 -32.32
C SER A 481 -9.29 28.46 -33.10
N PHE A 482 -8.90 29.05 -34.23
CA PHE A 482 -7.86 28.54 -35.12
C PHE A 482 -6.82 29.63 -35.34
N ASP A 483 -5.55 29.29 -35.22
CA ASP A 483 -4.44 30.23 -35.35
C ASP A 483 -3.29 29.54 -36.09
N ASP A 484 -2.89 30.04 -37.26
CA ASP A 484 -1.86 29.40 -38.10
C ASP A 484 -2.13 27.89 -38.36
N VAL A 485 -3.27 27.60 -39.01
CA VAL A 485 -3.62 26.25 -39.48
C VAL A 485 -3.84 26.25 -40.98
N GLY A 486 -3.47 25.17 -41.66
CA GLY A 486 -3.63 25.08 -43.12
C GLY A 486 -5.08 25.23 -43.60
N THR A 487 -6.01 24.50 -42.98
CA THR A 487 -7.46 24.64 -43.16
C THR A 487 -8.14 24.56 -41.80
N THR A 488 -9.16 25.37 -41.56
CA THR A 488 -9.85 25.39 -40.26
C THR A 488 -10.64 24.10 -40.03
N VAL A 489 -11.59 23.77 -40.92
CA VAL A 489 -12.49 22.62 -40.78
C VAL A 489 -12.59 21.79 -42.05
N VAL A 490 -12.46 20.47 -41.92
CA VAL A 490 -12.70 19.47 -42.97
C VAL A 490 -13.71 18.44 -42.47
N VAL A 491 -14.77 18.19 -43.26
CA VAL A 491 -15.80 17.18 -42.98
C VAL A 491 -15.90 16.25 -44.18
N ASP A 492 -15.69 14.95 -43.97
CA ASP A 492 -15.69 13.92 -45.01
C ASP A 492 -14.77 14.27 -46.20
N GLY A 493 -13.59 14.81 -45.89
CA GLY A 493 -12.61 15.25 -46.89
C GLY A 493 -12.97 16.54 -47.63
N ALA A 494 -14.12 17.16 -47.35
CA ALA A 494 -14.50 18.45 -47.93
C ALA A 494 -14.23 19.60 -46.95
N THR A 495 -13.53 20.63 -47.42
CA THR A 495 -13.36 21.88 -46.66
C THR A 495 -14.72 22.53 -46.40
N ARG A 496 -14.95 22.96 -45.15
CA ARG A 496 -16.12 23.73 -44.75
C ARG A 496 -15.70 25.13 -44.33
N GLU A 497 -16.51 26.12 -44.69
CA GLU A 497 -16.31 27.48 -44.20
C GLU A 497 -16.54 27.52 -42.69
N TRP A 498 -15.63 28.19 -41.99
CA TRP A 498 -15.76 28.42 -40.56
C TRP A 498 -16.77 29.55 -40.31
N VAL A 499 -17.99 29.20 -39.93
CA VAL A 499 -19.04 30.18 -39.62
C VAL A 499 -19.04 30.45 -38.11
N THR A 500 -18.49 31.59 -37.71
CA THR A 500 -18.65 32.07 -36.33
C THR A 500 -20.05 32.61 -36.13
N SER A 501 -20.75 32.20 -35.07
CA SER A 501 -22.09 32.67 -34.72
C SER A 501 -22.20 34.17 -34.37
N SER A 502 -21.12 34.95 -34.50
CA SER A 502 -21.10 36.40 -34.31
C SER A 502 -21.60 37.21 -35.52
N GLU A 503 -22.00 36.57 -36.63
CA GLU A 503 -22.48 37.26 -37.84
C GLU A 503 -23.99 37.11 -38.13
N SER A 504 -24.80 36.58 -37.18
CA SER A 504 -26.27 36.52 -37.32
C SER A 504 -27.00 37.67 -36.63
#